data_AF-A0AAD3Y8Q3-F1
#
_entry.id   AF-A0AAD3Y8Q3-F1
#
_cell.length_a   1.000
_cell.length_b   1.000
_cell.length_c   1.000
_cell.angle_alpha   90.00
_cell.angle_beta   90.00
_cell.angle_gamma   90.00
#
_symmetry.space_group_name_H-M   'P 1'
#
loop_
_entity.id
_entity.type
_entity.pdbx_description
1 polymer ?
#
loop_
_entity_poly.entity_id
_entity_poly.type
_entity_poly.pdbx_seq_one_letter_code
_entity_poly.pdbx_strand_id
1 'polypeptide(L)'
;MHDLKGYDLKFAGEAICCTNIPVVSARNAVKMVDGPSYEVALGQQDGLVSLVCGVARNKAFPCTMMMVEIIKCFESKGFCLQEMAALFGAQTVGFSHGS
;
A
#
# COMPACT_ATOMS: atom_id res chain seq x y z
N MET A 1 -0.15 2.25 15.28
CA MET A 1 1.13 1.73 14.76
C MET A 1 2.14 1.55 15.90
N HIS A 2 1.80 0.84 16.98
CA HIS A 2 2.70 0.67 18.15
C HIS A 2 2.92 -0.81 18.54
N ASP A 3 2.26 -1.75 17.86
CA ASP A 3 2.25 -3.15 18.27
C ASP A 3 2.41 -4.11 17.09
N LEU A 4 3.64 -4.18 16.56
CA LEU A 4 4.07 -5.24 15.65
C LEU A 4 5.01 -6.24 16.34
N LYS A 5 5.09 -6.21 17.68
CA LYS A 5 6.02 -7.05 18.46
C LYS A 5 5.64 -8.53 18.48
N GLY A 6 4.42 -8.88 18.09
CA GLY A 6 3.88 -10.24 18.15
C GLY A 6 3.92 -11.05 16.85
N TYR A 7 4.32 -10.45 15.71
CA TYR A 7 4.47 -11.19 14.46
C TYR A 7 5.93 -11.61 14.31
N ASP A 8 6.18 -12.91 14.10
CA ASP A 8 7.50 -13.52 13.83
C ASP A 8 8.12 -12.93 12.57
N LEU A 9 8.61 -11.71 12.72
CA LEU A 9 9.43 -11.03 11.77
C LEU A 9 10.82 -11.56 12.03
N LYS A 10 11.20 -12.61 11.29
CA LYS A 10 12.58 -13.04 11.16
C LYS A 10 13.38 -11.93 10.48
N PHE A 11 13.64 -10.85 11.22
CA PHE A 11 14.55 -9.77 10.86
C PHE A 11 15.95 -10.22 11.22
N ALA A 12 16.52 -11.04 10.34
CA ALA A 12 17.95 -11.30 10.36
C ALA A 12 18.67 -10.04 9.85
N GLY A 13 18.98 -9.11 10.76
CA GLY A 13 20.17 -8.26 10.66
C GLY A 13 20.21 -7.09 9.68
N GLU A 14 19.12 -6.71 9.00
CA GLU A 14 19.10 -5.49 8.17
C GLU A 14 18.40 -4.35 8.90
N ALA A 15 19.02 -3.17 8.88
CA ALA A 15 18.46 -1.95 9.45
C ALA A 15 17.01 -1.76 8.99
N ILE A 16 16.09 -1.69 9.95
CA ILE A 16 14.68 -1.44 9.68
C ILE A 16 14.58 0.00 9.18
N CYS A 17 14.47 0.20 7.86
CA CYS A 17 14.00 1.48 7.37
C CYS A 17 12.50 1.61 7.71
N CYS A 18 12.07 2.80 8.09
CA CYS A 18 10.68 3.10 8.39
C CYS A 18 9.76 2.83 7.19
N THR A 19 10.28 3.02 5.97
CA THR A 19 9.58 2.71 4.71
C THR A 19 9.21 1.22 4.57
N ASN A 20 9.98 0.29 5.14
CA ASN A 20 9.71 -1.15 5.01
C ASN A 20 8.61 -1.63 5.97
N ILE A 21 8.41 -0.94 7.10
CA ILE A 21 7.38 -1.30 8.10
C ILE A 21 5.98 -1.38 7.47
N PRO A 22 5.47 -0.36 6.74
CA PRO A 22 4.15 -0.44 6.13
C PRO A 22 4.05 -1.52 5.04
N VAL A 23 5.12 -1.79 4.28
CA VAL A 23 5.14 -2.85 3.24
C VAL A 23 4.93 -4.22 3.88
N VAL A 24 5.68 -4.52 4.92
CA VAL A 24 5.59 -5.78 5.67
C VAL A 24 4.26 -5.89 6.41
N SER A 25 3.77 -4.78 6.97
CA SER A 25 2.47 -4.74 7.65
C SER A 25 1.32 -5.04 6.69
N ALA A 26 1.34 -4.48 5.48
CA ALA A 26 0.34 -4.74 4.44
C ALA A 26 0.31 -6.22 4.05
N ARG A 27 1.48 -6.84 3.83
CA ARG A 27 1.58 -8.29 3.56
C ARG A 27 0.96 -9.12 4.69
N ASN A 28 1.28 -8.78 5.94
CA ASN A 28 0.74 -9.49 7.10
C ASN A 28 -0.79 -9.31 7.20
N ALA A 29 -1.31 -8.12 6.90
CA ALA A 29 -2.75 -7.87 6.88
C ALA A 29 -3.48 -8.75 5.86
N VAL A 30 -2.94 -8.90 4.64
CA VAL A 30 -3.50 -9.81 3.63
C VAL A 30 -3.50 -11.25 4.13
N LYS A 31 -2.42 -11.70 4.77
CA LYS A 31 -2.33 -13.06 5.34
C LYS A 31 -3.34 -13.30 6.47
N MET A 32 -3.63 -12.29 7.30
CA MET A 32 -4.59 -12.40 8.40
C MET A 32 -6.04 -12.57 7.92
N VAL A 33 -6.35 -12.10 6.71
CA VAL A 33 -7.67 -12.26 6.09
C VAL A 33 -7.70 -13.46 5.12
N ASP A 34 -6.84 -14.46 5.36
CA ASP A 34 -6.67 -15.66 4.53
C ASP A 34 -6.34 -15.39 3.05
N GLY A 35 -5.71 -14.24 2.78
CA GLY A 35 -5.21 -13.88 1.46
C GLY A 35 -3.91 -14.58 1.07
N PRO A 36 -3.45 -14.39 -0.18
CA PRO A 36 -2.23 -15.04 -0.68
C PRO A 36 -0.98 -14.55 0.06
N SER A 37 -0.05 -15.48 0.31
CA SER A 37 1.28 -15.16 0.83
C SER A 37 2.23 -14.88 -0.32
N TYR A 38 2.97 -13.77 -0.25
CA TYR A 38 3.97 -13.38 -1.22
C TYR A 38 5.19 -12.77 -0.52
N GLU A 39 6.37 -12.93 -1.14
CA GLU A 39 7.60 -12.32 -0.66
C GLU A 39 7.59 -10.81 -0.94
N VAL A 40 8.09 -10.03 0.01
CA VAL A 40 8.22 -8.57 -0.12
C VAL A 40 9.69 -8.21 -0.29
N ALA A 41 10.01 -7.46 -1.34
CA ALA A 41 11.34 -6.92 -1.53
C ALA A 41 11.61 -5.85 -0.46
N LEU A 42 12.66 -6.06 0.34
CA LEU A 42 13.12 -5.13 1.37
C LEU A 42 14.44 -4.47 0.94
N GLY A 43 14.89 -3.46 1.69
CA GLY A 43 16.14 -2.73 1.42
C GLY A 43 15.95 -1.30 0.91
N GLN A 44 14.71 -0.78 0.93
CA GLN A 44 14.44 0.62 0.66
C GLN A 44 15.10 1.49 1.74
N GLN A 45 15.48 2.72 1.40
CA GLN A 45 15.96 3.72 2.35
C GLN A 45 14.83 4.70 2.71
N ASP A 46 14.92 5.30 3.89
CA ASP A 46 13.93 6.29 4.31
C ASP A 46 14.05 7.58 3.49
N GLY A 47 12.91 8.11 3.06
CA GLY A 47 12.85 9.40 2.37
C GLY A 47 13.18 10.52 3.34
N LEU A 48 14.09 11.41 2.95
CA LEU A 48 14.50 12.56 3.78
C LEU A 48 13.57 13.77 3.64
N VAL A 49 12.64 13.74 2.69
CA VAL A 49 11.78 14.87 2.34
C VAL A 49 10.32 14.41 2.24
N SER A 50 9.43 15.13 2.90
CA SER A 50 7.98 14.97 2.80
C SER A 50 7.35 16.26 2.27
N LEU A 51 6.73 16.18 1.09
CA LEU A 51 6.09 17.34 0.43
C LEU A 51 4.57 17.19 0.44
N VAL A 52 3.88 18.12 1.10
CA VAL A 52 2.40 18.14 1.16
C VAL A 52 1.77 18.19 -0.24
N CYS A 53 2.38 18.90 -1.18
CA CYS A 53 1.93 18.96 -2.56
C CYS A 53 2.07 17.62 -3.31
N GLY A 54 3.02 16.77 -2.92
CA GLY A 54 3.14 15.40 -3.43
C GLY A 54 1.99 14.53 -2.94
N VAL A 55 1.65 14.66 -1.64
CA VAL A 55 0.52 13.93 -1.05
C VAL A 55 -0.79 14.35 -1.71
N ALA A 56 -1.05 15.64 -1.86
CA ALA A 56 -2.28 16.16 -2.46
C ALA A 56 -2.54 15.64 -3.88
N ARG A 57 -1.47 15.49 -4.69
CA ARG A 57 -1.55 14.96 -6.06
C ARG A 57 -1.76 13.43 -6.13
N ASN A 58 -1.41 12.70 -5.07
CA ASN A 58 -1.49 11.24 -5.01
C ASN A 58 -2.56 10.74 -4.01
N LYS A 59 -3.54 11.57 -3.64
CA LYS A 59 -4.63 11.16 -2.73
C LYS A 59 -5.54 10.11 -3.37
N ALA A 60 -6.31 9.44 -2.50
CA ALA A 60 -7.37 8.53 -2.90
C ALA A 60 -8.37 9.22 -3.84
N PHE A 61 -8.87 8.47 -4.82
CA PHE A 61 -9.84 8.95 -5.78
C PHE A 61 -11.17 9.29 -5.07
N PRO A 62 -11.80 10.43 -5.37
CA PRO A 62 -13.16 10.68 -4.93
C PRO A 62 -14.13 9.67 -5.57
N CYS A 63 -15.20 9.31 -4.85
CA CYS A 63 -16.23 8.38 -5.35
C CYS A 63 -16.92 8.86 -6.66
N THR A 64 -16.75 10.14 -7.02
CA THR A 64 -17.35 10.76 -8.20
C THR A 64 -16.45 10.73 -9.44
N MET A 65 -15.20 10.28 -9.32
CA MET A 65 -14.27 10.24 -10.45
C MET A 65 -14.69 9.21 -11.50
N MET A 66 -14.48 9.54 -12.78
CA MET A 66 -14.82 8.63 -13.87
C MET A 66 -13.75 7.52 -13.98
N MET A 67 -14.17 6.29 -14.32
CA MET A 67 -13.25 5.15 -14.48
C MET A 67 -12.10 5.43 -15.47
N VAL A 68 -12.35 6.21 -16.51
CA VAL A 68 -11.32 6.58 -17.51
C VAL A 68 -10.20 7.42 -16.88
N GLU A 69 -10.52 8.27 -15.90
CA GLU A 69 -9.53 9.08 -15.18
C GLU A 69 -8.71 8.22 -14.22
N ILE A 70 -9.36 7.28 -13.54
CA ILE A 70 -8.72 6.32 -12.65
C ILE A 70 -7.72 5.47 -13.43
N ILE A 71 -8.12 4.91 -14.58
CA ILE A 71 -7.23 4.11 -15.45
C ILE A 71 -5.98 4.92 -15.82
N LYS A 72 -6.14 6.16 -16.29
CA LYS A 72 -5.00 7.05 -16.63
C LYS A 72 -4.08 7.30 -15.45
N CYS A 73 -4.62 7.44 -14.24
CA CYS A 73 -3.81 7.61 -13.04
C CYS A 73 -2.97 6.36 -12.72
N PHE A 74 -3.51 5.16 -12.89
CA PHE A 74 -2.75 3.91 -12.71
C PHE A 74 -1.73 3.69 -13.82
N GLU A 75 -2.08 3.98 -15.08
CA GLU A 75 -1.16 3.92 -16.21
C GLU A 75 0.02 4.88 -16.03
N SER A 76 -0.20 6.08 -15.47
CA SER A 76 0.89 7.04 -15.17
C SER A 76 1.89 6.52 -14.13
N LYS A 77 1.51 5.50 -13.35
CA LYS A 77 2.36 4.81 -12.37
C LYS A 77 2.91 3.48 -12.90
N GLY A 78 2.65 3.16 -14.17
CA GLY A 78 3.12 1.96 -14.84
C GLY A 78 2.27 0.71 -14.62
N PHE A 79 1.05 0.84 -14.10
CA PHE A 79 0.13 -0.30 -13.94
C PHE A 79 -0.75 -0.49 -15.17
N CYS A 80 -0.99 -1.75 -15.54
CA CYS A 80 -1.99 -2.10 -16.54
C CYS A 80 -3.41 -2.20 -15.95
N LEU A 81 -4.42 -2.31 -16.81
CA LEU A 81 -5.82 -2.41 -16.39
C LEU A 81 -6.09 -3.61 -15.47
N GLN A 82 -5.42 -4.74 -15.71
CA GLN A 82 -5.59 -5.95 -14.89
C GLN A 82 -4.98 -5.77 -13.49
N GLU A 83 -3.81 -5.13 -13.38
CA GLU A 83 -3.18 -4.82 -12.09
C GLU A 83 -3.99 -3.78 -11.32
N MET A 84 -4.54 -2.77 -12.02
CA MET A 84 -5.50 -1.84 -11.43
C MET A 84 -6.68 -2.59 -10.83
N ALA A 85 -7.33 -3.48 -11.60
CA ALA A 85 -8.46 -4.27 -11.12
C ALA A 85 -8.10 -5.14 -9.91
N ALA A 86 -6.91 -5.74 -9.90
CA ALA A 86 -6.40 -6.49 -8.75
C ALA A 86 -6.23 -5.59 -7.50
N LEU A 87 -5.73 -4.36 -7.67
CA LEU A 87 -5.55 -3.40 -6.57
C LEU A 87 -6.88 -2.86 -6.03
N PHE A 88 -7.92 -2.75 -6.86
CA PHE A 88 -9.28 -2.44 -6.40
C PHE A 88 -9.83 -3.49 -5.42
N GLY A 89 -9.36 -4.74 -5.53
CA GLY A 89 -9.68 -5.80 -4.58
C GLY A 89 -9.31 -5.47 -3.12
N ALA A 90 -8.42 -4.52 -2.87
CA ALA A 90 -8.10 -4.05 -1.52
C ALA A 90 -9.30 -3.43 -0.79
N GLN A 91 -10.35 -3.01 -1.52
CA GLN A 91 -11.59 -2.46 -0.93
C GLN A 91 -12.54 -3.52 -0.38
N THR A 92 -12.22 -4.82 -0.54
CA THR A 92 -13.04 -5.92 -0.01
C THR A 92 -12.99 -6.02 1.52
N VAL A 93 -12.01 -5.37 2.15
CA VAL A 93 -11.82 -5.35 3.60
C VAL A 93 -11.70 -3.91 4.10
N GLY A 94 -12.22 -3.63 5.29
CA GLY A 94 -12.18 -2.30 5.92
C GLY A 94 -13.51 -1.53 5.84
N PHE A 95 -13.45 -0.23 6.11
CA PHE A 95 -14.62 0.65 6.20
C PHE A 95 -14.36 1.98 5.48
N SER A 96 -15.41 2.57 4.92
CA SER A 96 -15.38 3.92 4.34
C SER A 96 -16.06 4.92 5.27
N HIS A 97 -15.53 6.13 5.35
CA HIS A 97 -16.23 7.24 6.00
C HIS A 97 -17.41 7.68 5.13
N GLY A 98 -18.60 7.84 5.73
CA GLY A 98 -19.72 8.51 5.10
C GLY A 98 -19.49 10.01 5.18
N SER A 99 -19.23 10.64 4.04
CA SER A 99 -19.13 12.09 3.88
C SER A 99 -20.49 12.77 3.97
#